data_AF-A0A958SJH5-F1
#
_entry.id   AF-A0A958SJH5-F1
#
_cell.length_a   1.000
_cell.length_b   1.000
_cell.length_c   1.000
_cell.angle_alpha   90.00
_cell.angle_beta   90.00
_cell.angle_gamma   90.00
#
_symmetry.space_group_name_H-M   'P 1'
#
loop_
_entity.id
_entity.type
_entity.pdbx_description
1 polymer ?
#
loop_
_entity_poly.entity_id
_entity_poly.type
_entity_poly.pdbx_seq_one_letter_code
_entity_poly.pdbx_strand_id
1 'polypeptide(L)'
;MYIFKGWISSIKKARESAGFTQKEVESHLNLRPLTMRDYEVGRLKLPMSVALQLANLYQVSLDQLVGHSELKPQTPAPKILANFTAIFEGDSYNVMFLDPILRAHLEDHRDDFLDSSLFEVITLDLTEKQKKEFILILGRLFISLAGCDGKVSENESKTIKYIFSVFRLESHYKEVTQFVGKSFSFKSVPSSLKSIVRRHFLIWTLFLFAKTDSRITTDELKFIEARAEELKINRTNFLTIRQMLLGD
;
A
#
# COMPACT_ATOMS: atom_id res chain seq x y z
N MET A 1 6.51 -9.07 -19.29
CA MET A 1 6.88 -9.39 -17.90
C MET A 1 8.37 -9.66 -17.84
N TYR A 2 9.15 -8.60 -17.65
CA TYR A 2 10.60 -8.65 -17.48
C TYR A 2 10.88 -9.14 -16.05
N ILE A 3 11.47 -10.32 -15.90
CA ILE A 3 11.78 -10.89 -14.59
C ILE A 3 13.28 -10.63 -14.31
N PHE A 4 13.51 -9.89 -13.23
CA PHE A 4 14.78 -9.40 -12.69
C PHE A 4 15.92 -10.43 -12.76
N LYS A 5 17.14 -10.01 -13.11
CA LYS A 5 18.33 -10.90 -13.15
C LYS A 5 18.80 -11.42 -11.76
N GLY A 6 18.23 -10.93 -10.67
CA GLY A 6 18.67 -11.24 -9.29
C GLY A 6 18.29 -12.62 -8.75
N TRP A 7 17.14 -13.18 -9.13
CA TRP A 7 16.60 -14.42 -8.55
C TRP A 7 17.39 -15.68 -8.92
N ILE A 8 18.04 -15.67 -10.09
CA ILE A 8 18.84 -16.78 -10.61
C ILE A 8 19.97 -17.13 -9.64
N SER A 9 20.62 -16.13 -9.06
CA SER A 9 21.70 -16.35 -8.08
C SER A 9 21.18 -16.87 -6.74
N SER A 10 19.94 -16.53 -6.39
CA SER A 10 19.35 -16.78 -5.08
C SER A 10 18.82 -18.19 -4.94
N ILE A 11 18.24 -18.78 -5.98
CA ILE A 11 17.82 -20.19 -5.97
C ILE A 11 19.02 -21.11 -5.77
N LYS A 12 20.10 -20.83 -6.51
CA LYS A 12 21.33 -21.60 -6.40
C LYS A 12 21.92 -21.51 -4.99
N LYS A 13 21.99 -20.30 -4.44
CA LYS A 13 22.45 -20.07 -3.06
C LYS A 13 21.55 -20.75 -2.03
N ALA A 14 20.23 -20.66 -2.17
CA ALA A 14 19.29 -21.30 -1.25
C ALA A 14 19.44 -22.83 -1.26
N ARG A 15 19.58 -23.43 -2.45
CA ARG A 15 19.85 -24.86 -2.60
C ARG A 15 21.16 -25.27 -1.91
N GLU A 16 22.23 -24.53 -2.17
CA GLU A 16 23.56 -24.82 -1.60
C GLU A 16 23.58 -24.65 -0.08
N SER A 17 22.91 -23.62 0.46
CA SER A 17 22.74 -23.41 1.90
C SER A 17 21.90 -24.50 2.57
N ALA A 18 20.92 -25.06 1.86
CA ALA A 18 20.12 -26.19 2.33
C ALA A 18 20.83 -27.55 2.13
N GLY A 19 22.04 -27.57 1.55
CA GLY A 19 22.87 -28.77 1.42
C GLY A 19 22.44 -29.75 0.31
N PHE A 20 21.54 -29.34 -0.59
CA PHE A 20 21.04 -30.23 -1.64
C PHE A 20 21.84 -30.12 -2.94
N THR A 21 21.99 -31.25 -3.64
CA THR A 21 22.44 -31.28 -5.04
C THR A 21 21.26 -31.07 -6.00
N GLN A 22 21.54 -30.61 -7.23
CA GLN A 22 20.48 -30.42 -8.25
C GLN A 22 19.68 -31.72 -8.51
N LYS A 23 20.34 -32.88 -8.51
CA LYS A 23 19.70 -34.19 -8.74
C LYS A 23 18.78 -34.60 -7.59
N GLU A 24 19.17 -34.31 -6.35
CA GLU A 24 18.34 -34.60 -5.18
C GLU A 24 17.07 -33.76 -5.20
N VAL A 25 17.16 -32.47 -5.53
CA VAL A 25 15.99 -31.59 -5.66
C VAL A 25 15.05 -32.08 -6.77
N GLU A 26 15.62 -32.43 -7.93
CA GLU A 26 14.84 -32.99 -9.04
C GLU A 26 14.09 -34.27 -8.63
N SER A 27 14.73 -35.11 -7.81
CA SER A 27 14.11 -36.33 -7.29
C SER A 27 13.01 -36.05 -6.26
N HIS A 28 13.23 -35.09 -5.34
CA HIS A 28 12.26 -34.73 -4.31
C HIS A 28 11.00 -34.07 -4.88
N LEU A 29 11.15 -33.24 -5.92
CA LEU A 29 10.04 -32.51 -6.54
C LEU A 29 9.48 -33.22 -7.78
N ASN A 30 9.97 -34.43 -8.08
CA ASN A 30 9.61 -35.20 -9.27
C ASN A 30 9.74 -34.37 -10.58
N LEU A 31 10.84 -33.62 -10.69
CA LEU A 31 11.16 -32.82 -11.86
C LEU A 31 11.97 -33.65 -12.87
N ARG A 32 11.91 -33.24 -14.14
CA ARG A 32 12.74 -33.88 -15.17
C ARG A 32 14.23 -33.59 -14.90
N PRO A 33 15.14 -34.51 -15.24
CA PRO A 33 16.58 -34.24 -15.16
C PRO A 33 16.96 -32.94 -15.86
N LEU A 34 17.90 -32.19 -15.30
CA LEU A 34 18.39 -30.88 -15.77
C LEU A 34 17.42 -29.69 -15.59
N THR A 35 16.19 -29.93 -15.13
CA THR A 35 15.20 -28.86 -14.90
C THR A 35 15.70 -27.86 -13.86
N MET A 36 16.36 -28.33 -12.79
CA MET A 36 16.89 -27.42 -11.76
C MET A 36 18.05 -26.59 -12.28
N ARG A 37 18.92 -27.16 -13.13
CA ARG A 37 19.97 -26.40 -13.82
C ARG A 37 19.35 -25.32 -14.71
N ASP A 38 18.29 -25.64 -15.46
CA ASP A 38 17.66 -24.68 -16.35
C ASP A 38 16.95 -23.55 -15.59
N TYR A 39 16.44 -23.82 -14.38
CA TYR A 39 16.00 -22.76 -13.46
C TYR A 39 17.16 -21.89 -12.97
N GLU A 40 18.24 -22.50 -12.49
CA GLU A 40 19.42 -21.82 -11.93
C GLU A 40 20.26 -21.04 -12.95
N VAL A 41 20.01 -21.24 -14.24
CA VAL A 41 20.66 -20.48 -15.33
C VAL A 41 19.66 -19.57 -16.05
N GLY A 42 18.38 -19.61 -15.66
CA GLY A 42 17.32 -18.78 -16.25
C GLY A 42 16.88 -19.21 -17.65
N ARG A 43 17.17 -20.45 -18.06
CA ARG A 43 16.70 -21.03 -19.33
C ARG A 43 15.22 -21.40 -19.29
N LEU A 44 14.71 -21.75 -18.10
CA LEU A 44 13.30 -22.05 -17.87
C LEU A 44 12.69 -21.07 -16.86
N LYS A 45 11.46 -20.63 -17.11
CA LYS A 45 10.70 -19.81 -16.16
C LYS A 45 10.25 -20.68 -14.99
N LEU A 46 10.58 -20.30 -13.77
CA LEU A 46 10.14 -21.04 -12.58
C LEU A 46 8.62 -20.89 -12.37
N PRO A 47 7.83 -21.97 -12.43
CA PRO A 47 6.41 -21.91 -12.11
C PRO A 47 6.20 -21.68 -10.61
N MET A 48 5.15 -20.93 -10.24
CA MET A 48 4.84 -20.60 -8.84
C MET A 48 4.65 -21.85 -7.96
N SER A 49 4.03 -22.90 -8.50
CA SER A 49 3.85 -24.18 -7.80
C SER A 49 5.18 -24.84 -7.42
N VAL A 50 6.17 -24.77 -8.30
CA VAL A 50 7.52 -25.30 -8.05
C VAL A 50 8.28 -24.39 -7.08
N ALA A 51 8.14 -23.07 -7.20
CA ALA A 51 8.74 -22.12 -6.25
C ALA A 51 8.30 -22.37 -4.81
N LEU A 52 7.01 -22.63 -4.58
CA LEU A 52 6.47 -22.98 -3.26
C LEU A 52 7.05 -24.29 -2.72
N GLN A 53 7.20 -25.30 -3.57
CA GLN A 53 7.80 -26.58 -3.19
C GLN A 53 9.29 -26.43 -2.83
N LEU A 54 10.03 -25.63 -3.59
CA LEU A 54 11.44 -25.32 -3.32
C LEU A 54 11.61 -24.56 -2.00
N ALA A 55 10.76 -23.56 -1.75
CA ALA A 55 10.76 -22.80 -0.49
C ALA A 55 10.57 -23.73 0.72
N ASN A 56 9.59 -24.64 0.63
CA ASN A 56 9.36 -25.65 1.67
C ASN A 56 10.52 -26.65 1.81
N LEU A 57 11.11 -27.11 0.69
CA LEU A 57 12.22 -28.06 0.72
C LEU A 57 13.48 -27.44 1.36
N TYR A 58 13.77 -26.18 1.03
CA TYR A 58 14.95 -25.47 1.52
C TYR A 58 14.73 -24.78 2.86
N GLN A 59 13.51 -24.82 3.41
CA GLN A 59 13.12 -24.14 4.65
C GLN A 59 13.42 -22.63 4.62
N VAL A 60 13.13 -21.99 3.47
CA VAL A 60 13.30 -20.54 3.26
C VAL A 60 11.97 -19.90 2.87
N SER A 61 11.81 -18.60 3.07
CA SER A 61 10.65 -17.89 2.51
C SER A 61 10.75 -17.78 0.99
N LEU A 62 9.62 -17.60 0.31
CA LEU A 62 9.60 -17.32 -1.13
C LEU A 62 10.44 -16.09 -1.49
N ASP A 63 10.42 -15.06 -0.65
CA ASP A 63 11.20 -13.83 -0.85
C ASP A 63 12.70 -14.08 -0.82
N GLN A 64 13.16 -14.93 0.13
CA GLN A 64 14.54 -15.37 0.21
C GLN A 64 14.93 -16.21 -1.02
N LEU A 65 14.04 -17.09 -1.48
CA LEU A 65 14.27 -17.94 -2.64
C LEU A 65 14.52 -17.13 -3.92
N VAL A 66 13.76 -16.04 -4.12
CA VAL A 66 13.86 -15.19 -5.31
C VAL A 66 14.83 -14.02 -5.17
N GLY A 67 15.53 -13.90 -4.03
CA GLY A 67 16.56 -12.87 -3.86
C GLY A 67 16.06 -11.50 -3.46
N HIS A 68 14.84 -11.39 -2.91
CA HIS A 68 14.44 -10.20 -2.17
C HIS A 68 15.10 -10.24 -0.79
N SER A 69 16.41 -9.96 -0.75
CA SER A 69 17.12 -9.75 0.51
C SER A 69 16.90 -8.31 0.99
N GLU A 70 15.90 -8.17 1.87
CA GLU A 70 15.61 -7.11 2.85
C GLU A 70 14.13 -6.74 2.85
N LEU A 71 13.29 -7.65 3.35
CA LEU A 71 12.31 -7.19 4.33
C LEU A 71 12.94 -7.50 5.69
N LYS A 72 13.61 -6.50 6.27
CA LYS A 72 13.98 -6.54 7.69
C LYS A 72 12.75 -7.01 8.47
N PRO A 73 12.90 -7.86 9.50
CA PRO A 73 11.79 -8.12 10.42
C PRO A 73 11.40 -6.76 11.00
N GLN A 74 10.26 -6.22 10.55
CA GLN A 74 9.71 -5.00 11.09
C GLN A 74 9.18 -5.34 12.48
N THR A 75 10.05 -5.29 13.49
CA THR A 75 9.62 -5.07 14.87
C THR A 75 8.97 -3.70 14.98
N PRO A 76 7.95 -3.55 15.85
CA PRO A 76 6.73 -2.86 15.50
C PRO A 76 6.86 -1.35 15.64
N ALA A 77 7.08 -0.66 14.53
CA ALA A 77 6.13 0.42 14.25
C ALA A 77 4.78 -0.27 13.98
N PRO A 78 3.64 0.23 14.48
CA PRO A 78 2.35 -0.36 14.11
C PRO A 78 2.33 -0.48 12.59
N LYS A 79 2.17 -1.71 12.06
CA LYS A 79 2.27 -2.07 10.61
C LYS A 79 1.54 -1.09 9.67
N ILE A 80 0.59 -0.36 10.22
CA ILE A 80 -0.23 0.66 9.59
C ILE A 80 0.57 1.92 9.21
N LEU A 81 1.52 2.40 10.03
CA LEU A 81 2.26 3.64 9.78
C LEU A 81 3.25 3.49 8.61
N ALA A 82 3.98 2.37 8.58
CA ALA A 82 4.85 2.01 7.46
C ALA A 82 4.05 1.78 6.17
N ASN A 83 2.88 1.14 6.26
CA ASN A 83 1.96 1.00 5.12
C ASN A 83 1.35 2.33 4.66
N PHE A 84 1.23 3.30 5.56
CA PHE A 84 0.63 4.59 5.26
C PHE A 84 1.58 5.51 4.50
N THR A 85 2.85 5.60 4.91
CA THR A 85 3.85 6.41 4.17
C THR A 85 4.23 5.76 2.84
N ALA A 86 4.26 4.43 2.79
CA ALA A 86 4.55 3.64 1.59
C ALA A 86 3.61 3.95 0.40
N ILE A 87 2.36 4.36 0.68
CA ILE A 87 1.41 4.86 -0.34
C ILE A 87 1.98 6.00 -1.18
N PHE A 88 2.84 6.82 -0.57
CA PHE A 88 3.41 8.03 -1.16
C PHE A 88 4.88 7.87 -1.56
N GLU A 89 5.57 6.84 -1.05
CA GLU A 89 7.02 6.63 -1.22
C GLU A 89 7.40 5.68 -2.38
N GLY A 90 6.42 5.00 -3.01
CA GLY A 90 6.69 4.11 -4.15
C GLY A 90 6.92 2.65 -3.76
N ASP A 91 6.92 2.34 -2.46
CA ASP A 91 7.02 0.97 -1.98
C ASP A 91 5.62 0.38 -1.66
N SER A 92 5.45 -0.89 -2.01
CA SER A 92 4.60 -1.87 -1.32
C SER A 92 3.12 -2.13 -1.73
N TYR A 93 2.84 -3.43 -1.67
CA TYR A 93 1.56 -4.13 -1.70
C TYR A 93 0.66 -3.70 -0.52
N ASN A 94 -0.38 -2.90 -0.81
CA ASN A 94 -1.31 -2.35 0.18
C ASN A 94 -2.63 -3.15 0.21
N VAL A 95 -3.29 -3.24 1.38
CA VAL A 95 -4.65 -3.78 1.53
C VAL A 95 -5.68 -3.08 0.65
N MET A 96 -5.39 -1.84 0.25
CA MET A 96 -6.14 -1.09 -0.77
C MET A 96 -6.26 -1.84 -2.11
N PHE A 97 -5.33 -2.76 -2.45
CA PHE A 97 -5.42 -3.57 -3.66
C PHE A 97 -6.58 -4.59 -3.64
N LEU A 98 -7.15 -4.85 -2.46
CA LEU A 98 -8.34 -5.71 -2.33
C LEU A 98 -9.63 -4.96 -2.71
N ASP A 99 -9.60 -3.63 -2.79
CA ASP A 99 -10.73 -2.85 -3.29
C ASP A 99 -10.88 -3.07 -4.81
N PRO A 100 -12.01 -3.60 -5.29
CA PRO A 100 -12.20 -3.90 -6.71
C PRO A 100 -12.07 -2.68 -7.63
N ILE A 101 -12.42 -1.48 -7.14
CA ILE A 101 -12.35 -0.24 -7.93
C ILE A 101 -10.90 0.23 -8.04
N LEU A 102 -10.16 0.22 -6.93
CA LEU A 102 -8.73 0.54 -6.97
C LEU A 102 -7.96 -0.49 -7.80
N ARG A 103 -8.27 -1.77 -7.61
CA ARG A 103 -7.65 -2.87 -8.35
C ARG A 103 -7.87 -2.76 -9.85
N ALA A 104 -9.10 -2.54 -10.30
CA ALA A 104 -9.39 -2.38 -11.73
C ALA A 104 -8.58 -1.24 -12.35
N HIS A 105 -8.53 -0.09 -11.66
CA HIS A 105 -7.74 1.05 -12.12
C HIS A 105 -6.24 0.75 -12.19
N LEU A 106 -5.70 0.04 -11.21
CA LEU A 106 -4.28 -0.35 -11.18
C LEU A 106 -3.94 -1.41 -12.23
N GLU A 107 -4.85 -2.34 -12.51
CA GLU A 107 -4.67 -3.33 -13.59
C GLU A 107 -4.60 -2.65 -14.96
N ASP A 108 -5.38 -1.59 -15.18
CA ASP A 108 -5.34 -0.78 -16.41
C ASP A 108 -4.04 0.05 -16.54
N HIS A 109 -3.36 0.35 -15.43
CA HIS A 109 -2.12 1.17 -15.38
C HIS A 109 -0.93 0.38 -14.84
N ARG A 110 -0.92 -0.93 -15.11
CA ARG A 110 0.04 -1.87 -14.51
C ARG A 110 1.50 -1.52 -14.80
N ASP A 111 1.78 -1.04 -16.00
CA ASP A 111 3.15 -0.70 -16.42
C ASP A 111 3.67 0.56 -15.71
N ASP A 112 2.79 1.50 -15.35
CA ASP A 112 3.14 2.74 -14.64
C ASP A 112 3.34 2.53 -13.13
N PHE A 113 2.73 1.49 -12.56
CA PHE A 113 2.75 1.18 -11.11
C PHE A 113 4.08 0.59 -10.62
N LEU A 114 4.90 -0.01 -11.50
CA LEU A 114 6.12 -0.71 -11.07
C LEU A 114 7.23 0.22 -10.56
N ASP A 115 7.22 1.48 -11.01
CA ASP A 115 8.22 2.49 -10.65
C ASP A 115 7.60 3.71 -9.92
N SER A 116 6.30 3.67 -9.61
CA SER A 116 5.54 4.81 -9.10
C SER A 116 4.74 4.47 -7.84
N SER A 117 4.50 5.46 -6.99
CA SER A 117 3.64 5.30 -5.82
C SER A 117 2.16 5.15 -6.20
N LEU A 118 1.35 4.56 -5.32
CA LEU A 118 -0.09 4.43 -5.52
C LEU A 118 -0.74 5.79 -5.75
N PHE A 119 -0.31 6.82 -5.02
CA PHE A 119 -0.80 8.19 -5.21
C PHE A 119 -0.48 8.72 -6.61
N GLU A 120 0.71 8.48 -7.13
CA GLU A 120 1.07 8.94 -8.48
C GLU A 120 0.18 8.26 -9.52
N VAL A 121 -0.02 6.94 -9.44
CA VAL A 121 -0.85 6.20 -10.40
C VAL A 121 -2.30 6.69 -10.42
N ILE A 122 -2.94 6.86 -9.26
CA ILE A 122 -4.34 7.32 -9.19
C ILE A 122 -4.52 8.81 -9.59
N THR A 123 -3.41 9.55 -9.70
CA THR A 123 -3.39 10.97 -10.06
C THR A 123 -2.63 11.27 -11.36
N LEU A 124 -2.35 10.28 -12.20
CA LEU A 124 -1.63 10.45 -13.47
C LEU A 124 -2.27 11.49 -14.39
N ASP A 125 -3.60 11.56 -14.41
CA ASP A 125 -4.37 12.51 -15.22
C ASP A 125 -4.60 13.87 -14.54
N LEU A 126 -4.10 14.07 -13.32
CA LEU A 126 -4.20 15.35 -12.62
C LEU A 126 -3.01 16.25 -12.92
N THR A 127 -3.30 17.54 -13.11
CA THR A 127 -2.26 18.58 -13.13
C THR A 127 -1.63 18.76 -11.75
N GLU A 128 -0.41 19.28 -11.68
CA GLU A 128 0.27 19.61 -10.41
C GLU A 128 -0.56 20.51 -9.49
N LYS A 129 -1.34 21.44 -10.07
CA LYS A 129 -2.28 22.28 -9.32
C LYS A 129 -3.39 21.46 -8.66
N GLN A 130 -3.93 20.46 -9.36
CA GLN A 130 -4.97 19.56 -8.84
C GLN A 130 -4.40 18.54 -7.84
N LYS A 131 -3.17 18.04 -8.05
CA LYS A 131 -2.47 17.21 -7.06
C LYS A 131 -2.25 18.00 -5.76
N LYS A 132 -1.79 19.26 -5.86
CA LYS A 132 -1.71 20.16 -4.71
C LYS A 132 -3.06 20.37 -4.02
N GLU A 133 -4.13 20.61 -4.78
CA GLU A 133 -5.50 20.73 -4.23
C GLU A 133 -5.88 19.46 -3.46
N PHE A 134 -5.61 18.28 -4.01
CA PHE A 134 -5.86 16.98 -3.37
C PHE A 134 -5.14 16.88 -2.03
N ILE A 135 -3.83 17.14 -1.99
CA ILE A 135 -3.03 17.01 -0.76
C ILE A 135 -3.49 18.01 0.31
N LEU A 136 -3.89 19.22 -0.08
CA LEU A 136 -4.46 20.19 0.86
C LEU A 136 -5.81 19.73 1.42
N ILE A 137 -6.68 19.14 0.60
CA ILE A 137 -7.94 18.53 1.06
C ILE A 137 -7.65 17.40 2.06
N LEU A 138 -6.74 16.50 1.70
CA LEU A 138 -6.32 15.37 2.51
C LEU A 138 -5.74 15.83 3.86
N GLY A 139 -4.90 16.86 3.87
CA GLY A 139 -4.39 17.47 5.11
C GLY A 139 -5.47 18.09 6.00
N ARG A 140 -6.46 18.78 5.42
CA ARG A 140 -7.61 19.33 6.18
C ARG A 140 -8.45 18.22 6.80
N LEU A 141 -8.68 17.15 6.06
CA LEU A 141 -9.42 15.99 6.56
C LEU A 141 -8.67 15.30 7.69
N PHE A 142 -7.37 15.04 7.56
CA PHE A 142 -6.58 14.41 8.62
C PHE A 142 -6.54 15.26 9.89
N ILE A 143 -6.35 16.57 9.79
CA ILE A 143 -6.42 17.45 10.96
C ILE A 143 -7.81 17.43 11.61
N SER A 144 -8.87 17.42 10.81
CA SER A 144 -10.25 17.38 11.33
C SER A 144 -10.56 16.03 11.99
N LEU A 145 -10.04 14.94 11.42
CA LEU A 145 -10.19 13.58 11.90
C LEU A 145 -9.43 13.39 13.21
N ALA A 146 -8.14 13.71 13.23
CA ALA A 146 -7.31 13.72 14.44
C ALA A 146 -7.88 14.62 15.53
N GLY A 147 -8.40 15.79 15.16
CA GLY A 147 -8.97 16.76 16.09
C GLY A 147 -10.40 16.49 16.51
N CYS A 148 -10.99 15.31 16.24
CA CYS A 148 -12.36 14.98 16.64
C CYS A 148 -12.54 15.01 18.16
N ASP A 149 -11.50 14.67 18.94
CA ASP A 149 -11.45 14.75 20.40
C ASP A 149 -10.94 16.12 20.92
N GLY A 150 -10.66 17.06 20.01
CA GLY A 150 -10.11 18.38 20.30
C GLY A 150 -8.58 18.42 20.48
N LYS A 151 -7.85 17.31 20.30
CA LYS A 151 -6.38 17.25 20.42
C LYS A 151 -5.77 16.36 19.34
N VAL A 152 -4.82 16.91 18.59
CA VAL A 152 -4.03 16.11 17.63
C VAL A 152 -2.82 15.50 18.33
N SER A 153 -2.62 14.19 18.17
CA SER A 153 -1.48 13.49 18.75
C SER A 153 -0.15 13.88 18.07
N GLU A 154 0.98 13.66 18.75
CA GLU A 154 2.29 13.95 18.16
C GLU A 154 2.56 13.08 16.92
N ASN A 155 2.10 11.82 16.93
CA ASN A 155 2.25 10.88 15.81
C ASN A 155 1.42 11.30 14.60
N GLU A 156 0.17 11.70 14.82
CA GLU A 156 -0.71 12.23 13.78
C GLU A 156 -0.13 13.50 13.15
N SER A 157 0.34 14.43 13.99
CA SER A 157 0.99 15.66 13.51
C SER A 157 2.24 15.35 12.69
N LYS A 158 3.10 14.41 13.13
CA LYS A 158 4.28 13.96 12.38
C LYS A 158 3.89 13.36 11.03
N THR A 159 2.84 12.54 10.99
CA THR A 159 2.33 11.89 9.77
C THR A 159 1.85 12.94 8.75
N ILE A 160 1.09 13.94 9.18
CA ILE A 160 0.59 15.01 8.30
C ILE A 160 1.76 15.87 7.78
N LYS A 161 2.69 16.27 8.66
CA LYS A 161 3.88 17.04 8.27
C LYS A 161 4.75 16.29 7.27
N TYR A 162 4.92 14.98 7.47
CA TYR A 162 5.64 14.10 6.58
C TYR A 162 5.03 14.13 5.18
N ILE A 163 3.71 13.92 5.03
CA ILE A 163 3.05 14.01 3.72
C ILE A 163 3.28 15.38 3.08
N PHE A 164 3.13 16.46 3.84
CA PHE A 164 3.34 17.81 3.32
C PHE A 164 4.78 18.01 2.84
N SER A 165 5.77 17.38 3.47
CA SER A 165 7.17 17.43 3.03
C SER A 165 7.41 16.67 1.72
N VAL A 166 6.78 15.50 1.53
CA VAL A 166 6.87 14.72 0.28
C VAL A 166 6.42 15.56 -0.92
N PHE A 167 5.37 16.36 -0.74
CA PHE A 167 4.81 17.23 -1.79
C PHE A 167 5.34 18.67 -1.78
N ARG A 168 6.34 18.99 -0.94
CA ARG A 168 6.92 20.35 -0.80
C ARG A 168 5.88 21.43 -0.47
N LEU A 169 4.96 21.11 0.44
CA LEU A 169 3.83 21.94 0.88
C LEU A 169 3.94 22.37 2.35
N GLU A 170 5.11 22.28 2.98
CA GLU A 170 5.32 22.53 4.42
C GLU A 170 4.79 23.89 4.88
N SER A 171 4.88 24.91 4.03
CA SER A 171 4.35 26.26 4.29
C SER A 171 2.84 26.29 4.54
N HIS A 172 2.09 25.33 3.99
CA HIS A 172 0.63 25.24 4.09
C HIS A 172 0.18 24.46 5.33
N TYR A 173 1.10 23.87 6.11
CA TYR A 173 0.73 23.12 7.31
C TYR A 173 -0.03 24.00 8.32
N LYS A 174 0.38 25.26 8.49
CA LYS A 174 -0.34 26.22 9.36
C LYS A 174 -1.78 26.46 8.89
N GLU A 175 -2.00 26.49 7.58
CA GLU A 175 -3.34 26.67 7.00
C GLU A 175 -4.27 25.50 7.32
N VAL A 176 -3.76 24.28 7.44
CA VAL A 176 -4.61 23.12 7.79
C VAL A 176 -4.85 23.00 9.29
N THR A 177 -3.91 23.45 10.14
CA THR A 177 -4.09 23.41 11.60
C THR A 177 -5.26 24.25 12.13
N GLN A 178 -5.76 25.22 11.36
CA GLN A 178 -6.96 26.00 11.75
C GLN A 178 -8.24 25.14 11.84
N PHE A 179 -8.20 23.91 11.33
CA PHE A 179 -9.29 22.94 11.35
C PHE A 179 -9.21 21.97 12.55
N VAL A 180 -8.23 22.11 13.44
CA VAL A 180 -8.23 21.33 14.70
C VAL A 180 -9.51 21.64 15.48
N GLY A 181 -10.25 20.59 15.89
CA GLY A 181 -11.53 20.73 16.57
C GLY A 181 -12.69 21.24 15.68
N LYS A 182 -12.48 21.37 14.36
CA LYS A 182 -13.52 21.74 13.39
C LYS A 182 -13.71 20.61 12.40
N SER A 183 -14.97 20.30 12.07
CA SER A 183 -15.25 19.33 11.01
C SER A 183 -15.12 20.00 9.63
N PHE A 184 -14.04 19.74 8.91
CA PHE A 184 -13.97 20.07 7.48
C PHE A 184 -14.99 19.23 6.70
N SER A 185 -15.77 19.89 5.84
CA SER A 185 -16.81 19.27 5.00
C SER A 185 -16.78 19.81 3.58
N PHE A 186 -17.36 19.05 2.67
CA PHE A 186 -17.49 19.41 1.27
C PHE A 186 -18.88 20.01 0.99
N LYS A 187 -18.92 21.19 0.33
CA LYS A 187 -20.18 21.70 -0.24
C LYS A 187 -20.57 20.95 -1.51
N SER A 188 -19.57 20.50 -2.28
CA SER A 188 -19.71 19.70 -3.48
C SER A 188 -18.41 18.91 -3.70
N VAL A 189 -18.46 17.82 -4.46
CA VAL A 189 -17.29 16.98 -4.75
C VAL A 189 -16.22 17.82 -5.47
N PRO A 190 -15.01 17.98 -4.89
CA PRO A 190 -13.93 18.76 -5.50
C PRO A 190 -13.49 18.24 -6.85
N SER A 191 -12.90 19.10 -7.67
CA SER A 191 -12.50 18.76 -9.04
C SER A 191 -11.48 17.63 -9.09
N SER A 192 -10.51 17.64 -8.16
CA SER A 192 -9.48 16.61 -7.99
C SER A 192 -10.06 15.26 -7.56
N LEU A 193 -11.23 15.24 -6.91
CA LEU A 193 -11.92 14.05 -6.38
C LEU A 193 -13.11 13.59 -7.24
N LYS A 194 -13.22 14.06 -8.50
CA LYS A 194 -14.30 13.63 -9.40
C LYS A 194 -14.27 12.13 -9.72
N SER A 195 -13.08 11.54 -9.86
CA SER A 195 -12.93 10.10 -10.11
C SER A 195 -13.36 9.26 -8.91
N ILE A 196 -14.15 8.21 -9.13
CA ILE A 196 -14.57 7.28 -8.07
C ILE A 196 -13.37 6.60 -7.40
N VAL A 197 -12.33 6.27 -8.17
CA VAL A 197 -11.07 5.68 -7.69
C VAL A 197 -10.43 6.57 -6.62
N ARG A 198 -10.37 7.88 -6.87
CA ARG A 198 -9.80 8.86 -5.94
C ARG A 198 -10.62 9.05 -4.68
N ARG A 199 -11.94 8.92 -4.78
CA ARG A 199 -12.84 8.98 -3.61
C ARG A 199 -12.64 7.75 -2.73
N HIS A 200 -12.56 6.57 -3.33
CA HIS A 200 -12.22 5.34 -2.63
C HIS A 200 -10.86 5.46 -1.94
N PHE A 201 -9.83 5.86 -2.68
CA PHE A 201 -8.51 6.09 -2.13
C PHE A 201 -8.53 7.06 -0.95
N LEU A 202 -9.25 8.18 -1.05
CA LEU A 202 -9.38 9.13 0.05
C LEU A 202 -9.98 8.47 1.31
N ILE A 203 -11.08 7.73 1.19
CA ILE A 203 -11.68 7.02 2.34
C ILE A 203 -10.73 6.00 2.93
N TRP A 204 -10.04 5.23 2.09
CA TRP A 204 -9.01 4.30 2.55
C TRP A 204 -7.90 5.01 3.33
N THR A 205 -7.42 6.16 2.85
CA THR A 205 -6.39 6.93 3.56
C THR A 205 -6.89 7.48 4.89
N LEU A 206 -8.18 7.85 5.00
CA LEU A 206 -8.77 8.29 6.28
C LEU A 206 -8.82 7.15 7.30
N PHE A 207 -9.26 5.96 6.89
CA PHE A 207 -9.26 4.80 7.77
C PHE A 207 -7.86 4.39 8.21
N LEU A 208 -6.89 4.37 7.29
CA LEU A 208 -5.51 4.07 7.65
C LEU A 208 -4.94 5.10 8.61
N PHE A 209 -5.22 6.39 8.39
CA PHE A 209 -4.81 7.47 9.28
C PHE A 209 -5.44 7.32 10.68
N ALA A 210 -6.75 7.09 10.79
CA ALA A 210 -7.41 6.87 12.09
C ALA A 210 -6.89 5.63 12.83
N LYS A 211 -6.38 4.63 12.10
CA LYS A 211 -5.81 3.42 12.70
C LYS A 211 -4.36 3.61 13.19
N THR A 212 -3.73 4.76 12.93
CA THR A 212 -2.35 5.02 13.37
C THR A 212 -2.21 4.98 14.90
N ASP A 213 -3.22 5.45 15.64
CA ASP A 213 -3.25 5.45 17.11
C ASP A 213 -3.98 4.20 17.69
N SER A 214 -3.88 3.06 16.99
CA SER A 214 -4.26 1.69 17.41
C SER A 214 -5.75 1.36 17.53
N ARG A 215 -6.65 2.31 17.79
CA ARG A 215 -8.12 2.07 17.78
C ARG A 215 -8.85 3.26 17.18
N ILE A 216 -9.77 2.96 16.25
CA ILE A 216 -10.67 3.95 15.67
C ILE A 216 -11.83 4.17 16.64
N THR A 217 -12.02 5.40 17.06
CA THR A 217 -13.11 5.84 17.94
C THR A 217 -14.44 5.95 17.17
N THR A 218 -15.55 5.99 17.91
CA THR A 218 -16.88 6.14 17.30
C THR A 218 -17.03 7.48 16.56
N ASP A 219 -16.41 8.54 17.05
CA ASP A 219 -16.51 9.88 16.45
C ASP A 219 -15.68 9.98 15.17
N GLU A 220 -14.49 9.38 15.13
CA GLU A 220 -13.72 9.22 13.89
C GLU A 220 -14.48 8.40 12.85
N LEU A 221 -15.12 7.29 13.26
CA LEU A 221 -15.90 6.47 12.35
C LEU A 221 -17.08 7.26 11.75
N LYS A 222 -17.84 7.98 12.58
CA LYS A 222 -18.92 8.88 12.12
C LYS A 222 -18.41 9.97 11.20
N PHE A 223 -17.22 10.53 11.49
CA PHE A 223 -16.59 11.51 10.62
C PHE A 223 -16.29 10.93 9.24
N ILE A 224 -15.67 9.74 9.18
CA ILE A 224 -15.33 9.09 7.90
C ILE A 224 -16.60 8.73 7.13
N GLU A 225 -17.64 8.24 7.80
CA GLU A 225 -18.94 7.93 7.18
C GLU A 225 -19.59 9.18 6.57
N ALA A 226 -19.63 10.30 7.30
CA ALA A 226 -20.13 11.57 6.78
C ALA A 226 -19.34 12.07 5.55
N ARG A 227 -18.01 11.90 5.53
CA ARG A 227 -17.19 12.24 4.35
C ARG A 227 -17.48 11.32 3.17
N ALA A 228 -17.75 10.03 3.43
CA ALA A 228 -18.12 9.09 2.37
C ALA A 228 -19.45 9.48 1.71
N GLU A 229 -20.44 9.93 2.50
CA GLU A 229 -21.72 10.45 2.00
C GLU A 229 -21.54 11.71 1.15
N GLU A 230 -20.75 12.68 1.62
CA GLU A 230 -20.44 13.91 0.88
C GLU A 230 -19.72 13.64 -0.45
N LEU A 231 -18.86 12.61 -0.48
CA LEU A 231 -18.20 12.13 -1.69
C LEU A 231 -19.12 11.26 -2.58
N LYS A 232 -20.36 11.01 -2.16
CA LYS A 232 -21.34 10.18 -2.86
C LYS A 232 -20.82 8.75 -3.09
N ILE A 233 -20.14 8.18 -2.10
CA ILE A 233 -19.73 6.77 -2.12
C ILE A 233 -20.95 5.93 -1.72
N ASN A 234 -21.23 4.89 -2.50
CA ASN A 234 -22.33 3.98 -2.18
C ASN A 234 -22.05 3.28 -0.84
N ARG A 235 -23.08 3.14 -0.01
CA ARG A 235 -23.06 2.40 1.26
C ARG A 235 -22.41 1.02 1.13
N THR A 236 -22.70 0.26 0.08
CA THR A 236 -22.08 -1.07 -0.13
C THR A 236 -20.56 -0.94 -0.25
N ASN A 237 -20.08 -0.01 -1.07
CA ASN A 237 -18.64 0.23 -1.24
C ASN A 237 -17.99 0.68 0.07
N PHE A 238 -18.63 1.59 0.80
CA PHE A 238 -18.14 2.05 2.10
C PHE A 238 -18.03 0.90 3.10
N LEU A 239 -19.05 0.05 3.20
CA LEU A 239 -19.03 -1.13 4.08
C LEU A 239 -17.95 -2.13 3.67
N THR A 240 -17.72 -2.34 2.37
CA THR A 240 -16.61 -3.18 1.88
C THR A 240 -15.26 -2.65 2.34
N ILE A 241 -14.99 -1.35 2.16
CA ILE A 241 -13.74 -0.71 2.60
C ILE A 241 -13.56 -0.86 4.11
N ARG A 242 -14.62 -0.56 4.86
CA ARG A 242 -14.64 -0.69 6.31
C ARG A 242 -14.34 -2.12 6.77
N GLN A 243 -15.01 -3.11 6.17
CA GLN A 243 -14.83 -4.52 6.50
C GLN A 243 -13.40 -4.99 6.24
N MET A 244 -12.82 -4.62 5.10
CA MET A 244 -11.44 -5.00 4.76
C MET A 244 -10.41 -4.43 5.76
N LEU A 245 -10.69 -3.30 6.40
CA LEU A 245 -9.78 -2.64 7.33
C LEU A 245 -9.99 -3.00 8.81
N LEU A 246 -11.24 -3.24 9.20
CA LEU A 246 -11.64 -3.50 10.59
C LEU A 246 -11.82 -5.00 10.88
N GLY A 247 -12.13 -5.82 9.87
CA GLY A 247 -12.34 -7.26 10.03
C GLY A 247 -13.66 -7.65 10.71
N ASP A 248 -14.60 -6.71 10.83
CA ASP A 248 -15.94 -6.90 11.41
C ASP A 248 -16.99 -7.38 10.37
#